data_AF-A0A7W1DB61-F1
#
_entry.id   AF-A0A7W1DB61-F1
#
_cell.length_a   1.000
_cell.length_b   1.000
_cell.length_c   1.000
_cell.angle_alpha   90.00
_cell.angle_beta   90.00
_cell.angle_gamma   90.00
#
_symmetry.space_group_name_H-M   'P 1'
#
loop_
_entity.id
_entity.type
_entity.pdbx_description
1 polymer ?
#
loop_
_entity_poly.entity_id
_entity_poly.type
_entity_poly.pdbx_seq_one_letter_code
_entity_poly.pdbx_strand_id
1 'polypeptide(L)'
;MAQHRQTFNQILAGVEKDNSERLMFRARTANGLAKKSRGAQRQAAYAVKSRALSSLVKKMPALLDVRLDIILTDFVVIELKNTNVGLHFPISSL
;
A
#
# COMPACT_ATOMS: atom_id res chain seq x y z
N MET A 1 27.01 16.47 -23.18
CA MET A 1 25.78 16.38 -22.36
C MET A 1 26.21 16.30 -20.90
N ALA A 2 25.84 17.28 -20.07
CA ALA A 2 26.24 17.27 -18.67
C ALA A 2 25.45 16.17 -17.93
N GLN A 3 26.15 15.14 -17.46
CA GLN A 3 25.58 14.09 -16.62
C GLN A 3 25.21 14.70 -15.27
N HIS A 4 23.94 15.07 -15.08
CA HIS A 4 23.44 15.55 -13.80
C HIS A 4 23.58 14.43 -12.77
N ARG A 5 24.54 14.59 -11.86
CA ARG A 5 24.77 13.64 -10.77
C ARG A 5 23.64 13.81 -9.77
N GLN A 6 22.80 12.80 -9.63
CA GLN A 6 21.71 12.82 -8.66
C GLN A 6 22.29 13.00 -7.25
N THR A 7 21.64 13.82 -6.43
CA THR A 7 22.01 13.95 -5.02
C THR A 7 21.54 12.72 -4.24
N PHE A 8 22.17 12.46 -3.10
CA PHE A 8 21.75 11.36 -2.22
C PHE A 8 20.26 11.41 -1.87
N ASN A 9 19.74 12.61 -1.59
CA ASN A 9 18.32 12.82 -1.29
C ASN A 9 17.41 12.47 -2.47
N GLN A 10 17.83 12.77 -3.70
CA GLN A 10 17.07 12.41 -4.90
C GLN A 10 17.02 10.89 -5.11
N ILE A 11 18.13 10.19 -4.81
CA ILE A 11 18.19 8.72 -4.85
C ILE A 11 17.27 8.12 -3.80
N LEU A 12 17.33 8.62 -2.56
CA LEU A 12 16.45 8.15 -1.47
C LEU A 12 14.97 8.33 -1.83
N ALA A 13 14.58 9.51 -2.33
CA ALA A 13 13.21 9.77 -2.75
C ALA A 13 12.75 8.81 -3.86
N GLY A 14 13.64 8.48 -4.80
CA GLY A 14 13.37 7.47 -5.83
C GLY A 14 13.13 6.08 -5.25
N VAL A 15 14.00 5.65 -4.32
CA VAL A 15 13.88 4.34 -3.65
C VAL A 15 12.60 4.25 -2.80
N GLU A 16 12.24 5.32 -2.08
CA GLU A 16 11.00 5.38 -1.31
C GLU A 16 9.77 5.24 -2.21
N LYS A 17 9.74 5.98 -3.32
CA LYS A 17 8.67 5.87 -4.32
C LYS A 17 8.55 4.44 -4.85
N ASP A 18 9.65 3.84 -5.33
CA ASP A 18 9.65 2.48 -5.89
C ASP A 18 9.20 1.44 -4.85
N ASN A 19 9.64 1.58 -3.60
CA ASN A 19 9.24 0.69 -2.51
C ASN A 19 7.75 0.83 -2.19
N SER A 20 7.22 2.05 -2.20
CA SER A 20 5.81 2.32 -1.94
C SER A 20 4.92 1.64 -3.00
N GLU A 21 5.28 1.79 -4.28
CA GLU A 21 4.56 1.19 -5.41
C GLU A 21 4.61 -0.34 -5.36
N ARG A 22 5.76 -0.93 -5.04
CA ARG A 22 5.91 -2.38 -4.88
C ARG A 22 5.06 -2.94 -3.74
N LEU A 23 5.00 -2.26 -2.59
CA LEU A 23 4.16 -2.68 -1.47
C LEU A 23 2.67 -2.58 -1.82
N MET A 24 2.25 -1.50 -2.50
CA MET A 24 0.86 -1.36 -2.93
C MET A 24 0.48 -2.43 -3.96
N PHE A 25 1.36 -2.70 -4.94
CA PHE A 25 1.18 -3.78 -5.89
C PHE A 25 1.04 -5.15 -5.19
N ARG A 26 1.91 -5.44 -4.22
CA ARG A 26 1.83 -6.66 -3.41
C ARG A 26 0.49 -6.76 -2.67
N ALA A 27 0.04 -5.68 -2.05
CA ALA A 27 -1.24 -5.63 -1.34
C ALA A 27 -2.42 -5.90 -2.30
N ARG A 28 -2.39 -5.32 -3.50
CA ARG A 28 -3.41 -5.51 -4.54
C ARG A 28 -3.46 -6.96 -5.03
N THR A 29 -2.31 -7.54 -5.35
CA THR A 29 -2.20 -8.94 -5.79
C THR A 29 -2.73 -9.88 -4.71
N ALA A 30 -2.35 -9.66 -3.45
CA ALA A 30 -2.84 -10.45 -2.33
C ALA A 30 -4.36 -10.31 -2.13
N ASN A 31 -4.92 -9.10 -2.27
CA ASN A 31 -6.36 -8.88 -2.24
C ASN A 31 -7.09 -9.59 -3.39
N GLY A 32 -6.52 -9.55 -4.61
CA GLY A 32 -7.04 -10.26 -5.77
C GLY A 32 -7.05 -11.78 -5.56
N LEU A 33 -5.98 -12.32 -5.00
CA LEU A 33 -5.89 -13.74 -4.64
C LEU A 33 -6.92 -14.10 -3.56
N ALA A 34 -7.02 -13.31 -2.49
CA ALA A 34 -7.97 -13.53 -1.41
C ALA A 34 -9.43 -13.57 -1.89
N LYS A 35 -9.79 -12.75 -2.89
CA LYS A 35 -11.12 -12.75 -3.51
C LYS A 35 -11.42 -14.00 -4.33
N LYS A 36 -10.39 -14.69 -4.84
CA LYS A 36 -10.52 -15.91 -5.66
C LYS A 36 -10.37 -17.20 -4.85
N SER A 37 -9.68 -17.14 -3.71
CA SER A 37 -9.40 -18.29 -2.85
C SER A 37 -10.47 -18.51 -1.76
N ARG A 38 -10.42 -19.66 -1.08
CA ARG A 38 -11.30 -20.02 0.05
C ARG A 38 -10.48 -20.53 1.25
N GLY A 39 -11.11 -20.56 2.42
CA GLY A 39 -10.53 -21.10 3.66
C GLY A 39 -9.19 -20.45 4.06
N ALA A 40 -8.24 -21.29 4.48
CA ALA A 40 -6.93 -20.85 4.98
C ALA A 40 -6.13 -20.02 3.97
N GLN A 41 -6.23 -20.33 2.67
CA GLN A 41 -5.52 -19.58 1.63
C GLN A 41 -6.02 -18.13 1.52
N ARG A 42 -7.34 -17.94 1.64
CA ARG A 42 -7.95 -16.60 1.66
C ARG A 42 -7.47 -15.80 2.87
N GLN A 43 -7.41 -16.42 4.04
CA GLN A 43 -6.91 -15.78 5.26
C GLN A 43 -5.44 -15.40 5.12
N ALA A 44 -4.59 -16.30 4.63
CA ALA A 44 -3.17 -16.03 4.39
C ALA A 44 -2.97 -14.87 3.39
N ALA A 45 -3.73 -14.85 2.30
CA ALA A 45 -3.69 -13.77 1.32
C ALA A 45 -4.12 -12.41 1.94
N TYR A 46 -5.18 -12.38 2.75
CA TYR A 46 -5.53 -11.16 3.48
C TYR A 46 -4.50 -10.74 4.53
N ALA A 47 -3.81 -11.68 5.18
CA ALA A 47 -2.71 -11.36 6.09
C ALA A 47 -1.55 -10.68 5.35
N VAL A 48 -1.20 -11.16 4.15
CA VAL A 48 -0.18 -10.52 3.30
C VAL A 48 -0.62 -9.11 2.87
N LYS A 49 -1.87 -8.95 2.43
CA LYS A 49 -2.45 -7.63 2.12
C LYS A 49 -2.31 -6.70 3.32
N SER A 50 -2.74 -7.14 4.49
CA SER A 50 -2.78 -6.32 5.70
C SER A 50 -1.38 -5.91 6.15
N ARG A 51 -0.41 -6.84 6.11
CA ARG A 51 1.00 -6.54 6.45
C ARG A 51 1.63 -5.55 5.49
N ALA A 52 1.35 -5.65 4.19
CA ALA A 52 1.86 -4.73 3.18
C ALA A 52 1.29 -3.32 3.38
N LEU A 53 -0.01 -3.19 3.62
CA LEU A 53 -0.67 -1.91 3.89
C LEU A 53 -0.20 -1.28 5.20
N SER A 54 -0.09 -2.06 6.29
CA SER A 54 0.45 -1.56 7.56
C SER A 54 1.88 -1.06 7.41
N SER A 55 2.71 -1.75 6.60
CA SER A 55 4.09 -1.30 6.31
C SER A 55 4.12 0.01 5.54
N LEU A 56 3.20 0.21 4.59
CA LEU A 56 3.04 1.47 3.86
C LEU A 56 2.68 2.61 4.82
N VAL A 57 1.62 2.44 5.61
CA VAL A 57 1.12 3.46 6.54
C VAL A 57 2.20 3.86 7.54
N LYS A 58 2.93 2.90 8.10
CA LYS A 58 3.94 3.16 9.14
C LYS A 58 5.22 3.78 8.60
N LYS A 59 5.66 3.40 7.40
CA LYS A 59 6.98 3.79 6.88
C LYS A 59 6.94 4.92 5.87
N MET A 60 5.86 5.06 5.12
CA MET A 60 5.73 6.01 4.01
C MET A 60 4.40 6.79 4.07
N PRO A 61 3.97 7.33 5.23
CA PRO A 61 2.67 8.00 5.37
C PRO A 61 2.54 9.21 4.44
N ALA A 62 3.63 9.93 4.17
CA ALA A 62 3.63 11.11 3.32
C ALA A 62 3.21 10.83 1.86
N LEU A 63 3.34 9.58 1.40
CA LEU A 63 3.02 9.14 0.04
C LEU A 63 1.59 8.61 -0.09
N LEU A 64 0.83 8.59 1.01
CA LEU A 64 -0.49 7.96 1.08
C LEU A 64 -1.58 8.99 1.33
N ASP A 65 -2.74 8.70 0.76
CA ASP A 65 -4.02 9.26 1.19
C ASP A 65 -4.80 8.17 1.92
N VAL A 66 -5.34 8.54 3.08
CA VAL A 66 -6.18 7.67 3.91
C VAL A 66 -7.54 8.32 4.03
N ARG A 67 -8.57 7.64 3.53
CA ARG A 67 -9.95 8.13 3.55
C ARG A 67 -10.82 7.16 4.32
N LEU A 68 -11.70 7.66 5.17
CA LEU A 68 -12.72 6.82 5.80
C LEU A 68 -13.63 6.22 4.71
N ASP A 69 -14.00 4.96 4.85
CA ASP A 69 -15.03 4.36 4.01
C ASP A 69 -16.41 4.75 4.56
N ILE A 70 -17.22 5.40 3.71
CA ILE A 70 -18.56 5.88 4.08
C ILE A 70 -19.59 4.74 4.25
N ILE A 71 -19.32 3.56 3.69
CA ILE A 71 -20.19 2.39 3.77
C ILE A 71 -19.66 1.43 4.85
N LEU A 72 -18.35 1.20 4.89
CA LEU A 72 -17.71 0.29 5.83
C LEU A 72 -17.05 1.09 6.97
N THR A 73 -17.83 1.43 7.99
CA THR A 73 -17.41 2.34 9.08
C THR A 73 -16.17 1.89 9.86
N ASP A 74 -15.87 0.59 9.88
CA ASP A 74 -14.69 0.03 10.56
C ASP A 74 -13.44 -0.02 9.66
N PHE A 75 -13.52 0.54 8.44
CA PHE A 75 -12.49 0.49 7.43
C PHE A 75 -12.11 1.87 6.91
N VAL A 76 -10.84 1.98 6.50
CA VAL A 76 -10.33 3.07 5.68
C VAL A 76 -9.95 2.54 4.30
N VAL A 77 -9.94 3.43 3.33
CA VAL A 77 -9.32 3.22 2.03
C VAL A 77 -7.92 3.84 2.06
N ILE A 78 -6.90 3.00 1.87
CA ILE A 78 -5.50 3.43 1.71
C ILE A 78 -5.17 3.49 0.23
N GLU A 79 -4.65 4.62 -0.22
CA GLU A 79 -4.30 4.89 -1.61
C GLU A 79 -2.92 5.57 -1.68
N LEU A 80 -2.13 5.26 -2.70
CA LEU A 80 -0.92 6.05 -2.99
C LEU A 80 -1.35 7.31 -3.73
N LYS A 81 -0.81 8.47 -3.34
CA LYS A 81 -1.16 9.79 -3.93
C LYS A 81 -1.01 9.87 -5.46
N ASN A 82 -0.17 9.03 -6.04
CA ASN A 82 0.08 8.96 -7.48
C ASN A 82 -0.72 7.87 -8.20
N THR A 83 -1.66 7.21 -7.52
CA THR A 83 -2.49 6.15 -8.06
C THR A 83 -3.97 6.40 -7.77
N ASN A 84 -4.86 5.99 -8.67
CA ASN A 84 -6.31 6.06 -8.46
C ASN A 84 -6.88 4.71 -7.94
N VAL A 85 -6.08 3.96 -7.16
CA VAL A 85 -6.47 2.63 -6.69
C VAL A 85 -6.24 2.50 -5.20
N GLY A 86 -7.35 2.57 -4.46
CA GLY A 86 -7.39 2.34 -3.02
C GLY A 86 -7.67 0.90 -2.62
N LEU A 87 -7.21 0.51 -1.42
CA LEU A 87 -7.54 -0.76 -0.78
C LEU A 87 -8.11 -0.54 0.62
N HIS A 88 -9.22 -1.23 0.90
CA HIS A 88 -9.80 -1.27 2.24
C HIS A 88 -8.85 -1.89 3.25
N PHE A 89 -8.72 -1.25 4.41
CA PHE A 89 -7.90 -1.65 5.52
C PHE A 89 -8.63 -1.36 6.84
N PRO A 90 -8.69 -2.31 7.78
CA PRO A 90 -9.44 -2.11 9.01
C PRO A 90 -8.77 -1.05 9.90
N ILE A 91 -9.58 -0.18 10.50
CA ILE A 91 -9.11 0.90 11.39
C ILE A 91 -8.33 0.33 12.57
N SER A 92 -8.73 -0.84 13.09
CA SER A 92 -8.05 -1.50 14.21
C SER A 92 -6.61 -1.94 13.92
N SER A 93 -6.18 -1.91 12.65
CA SER A 93 -4.85 -2.35 12.21
C SER A 93 -3.96 -1.20 11.70
N LEU A 94 -4.43 0.05 11.76
CA LEU A 94 -3.62 1.24 11.48
C LEU A 94 -2.44 1.35 12.47
#